data_AF-A0A485LSN7-F1
#
_entry.id   AF-A0A485LSN7-F1
#
_cell.length_a   1.000
_cell.length_b   1.000
_cell.length_c   1.000
_cell.angle_alpha   90.00
_cell.angle_beta   90.00
_cell.angle_gamma   90.00
#
_symmetry.space_group_name_H-M   'P 1'
#
loop_
_entity.id
_entity.type
_entity.pdbx_description
1 polymer ?
#
loop_
_entity_poly.entity_id
_entity_poly.type
_entity_poly.pdbx_seq_one_letter_code
_entity_poly.pdbx_strand_id
1 'polypeptide(L)'
;MDKDGKMTVSPASSLKVLHALPTRQPVNLISIFGAARQGKSFLMNLLANQQDLFRISNEKEPCTQGVDLSSHFMPLEAFSRINGCRSVASNVSVGFVDAEGQGDRDITCKLIQLHGLVFTAI
;
A
#
# COMPACT_ATOMS: atom_id res chain seq x y z
N MET A 1 -6.82 -9.33 -11.64
CA MET A 1 -7.01 -9.26 -13.11
C MET A 1 -7.78 -10.50 -13.52
N ASP A 2 -8.81 -10.38 -14.34
CA ASP A 2 -9.51 -11.57 -14.85
C ASP A 2 -8.69 -12.27 -15.94
N LYS A 3 -9.21 -13.39 -16.45
CA LYS A 3 -8.54 -14.20 -17.48
C LYS A 3 -8.35 -13.44 -18.80
N ASP A 4 -9.11 -12.37 -19.01
CA ASP A 4 -9.09 -11.52 -20.20
C ASP A 4 -8.18 -10.29 -20.04
N GLY A 5 -7.43 -10.21 -18.93
CA GLY A 5 -6.53 -9.09 -18.66
C GLY A 5 -7.23 -7.84 -18.15
N LYS A 6 -8.51 -7.91 -17.78
CA LYS A 6 -9.28 -6.77 -17.29
C LYS A 6 -9.09 -6.59 -15.78
N MET A 7 -9.02 -5.33 -15.37
CA MET A 7 -9.05 -4.96 -13.96
C MET A 7 -10.49 -5.08 -13.44
N THR A 8 -10.65 -5.87 -12.39
CA THR A 8 -11.93 -6.10 -11.71
C THR A 8 -11.74 -5.87 -10.22
N VAL A 9 -12.73 -5.25 -9.58
CA VAL A 9 -12.76 -5.11 -8.12
C VAL A 9 -13.23 -6.44 -7.52
N SER A 10 -12.49 -6.99 -6.56
CA SER A 10 -12.94 -8.14 -5.77
C SER A 10 -14.10 -7.70 -4.85
N PRO A 11 -15.33 -8.22 -5.02
CA PRO A 11 -16.46 -7.80 -4.19
C PRO A 11 -16.27 -8.14 -2.71
N ALA A 12 -15.65 -9.30 -2.42
CA ALA A 12 -15.39 -9.74 -1.05
C ALA A 12 -14.32 -8.87 -0.37
N SER A 13 -13.26 -8.52 -1.09
CA SER A 13 -12.19 -7.67 -0.55
C SER A 13 -12.63 -6.22 -0.43
N SER A 14 -13.43 -5.72 -1.39
CA SER A 14 -13.92 -4.34 -1.35
C SER A 14 -14.82 -4.08 -0.15
N LEU A 15 -15.69 -5.03 0.22
CA LEU A 15 -16.51 -4.88 1.43
C LEU A 15 -15.64 -4.80 2.69
N LYS A 16 -14.62 -5.65 2.82
CA LYS A 16 -13.69 -5.61 3.97
C LYS A 16 -13.02 -4.24 4.11
N VAL A 17 -12.52 -3.70 3.01
CA VAL A 17 -11.88 -2.37 3.00
C VAL A 17 -12.89 -1.27 3.31
N LEU A 18 -14.06 -1.28 2.63
CA LEU A 18 -15.09 -0.26 2.82
C LEU A 18 -15.64 -0.24 4.25
N HIS A 19 -15.76 -1.40 4.90
CA HIS A 19 -16.17 -1.49 6.31
C HIS A 19 -15.09 -1.04 7.28
N ALA A 20 -13.81 -1.15 6.90
CA ALA A 20 -12.69 -0.70 7.73
C ALA A 20 -12.40 0.81 7.56
N LEU A 21 -12.94 1.46 6.53
CA LEU A 21 -12.75 2.89 6.32
C LEU A 21 -13.38 3.70 7.47
N PRO A 22 -12.63 4.64 8.07
CA PRO A 22 -13.16 5.47 9.12
C PRO A 22 -14.24 6.42 8.59
N THR A 23 -15.44 6.34 9.17
CA THR A 23 -16.61 7.12 8.74
C THR A 23 -16.34 8.62 8.91
N ARG A 24 -16.43 9.39 7.82
CA ARG A 24 -16.26 10.86 7.78
C ARG A 24 -14.87 11.40 8.17
N GLN A 25 -13.83 10.59 8.08
CA GLN A 25 -12.44 11.05 8.26
C GLN A 25 -11.69 11.09 6.93
N PRO A 26 -10.85 12.12 6.68
CA PRO A 26 -9.96 12.13 5.53
C PRO A 26 -8.94 10.98 5.63
N VAL A 27 -8.62 10.37 4.49
CA VAL A 27 -7.64 9.28 4.40
C VAL A 27 -6.55 9.64 3.39
N ASN A 28 -5.29 9.56 3.81
CA ASN A 28 -4.13 9.64 2.95
C ASN A 28 -3.69 8.22 2.56
N LEU A 29 -3.47 7.99 1.27
CA LEU A 29 -3.02 6.67 0.79
C LEU A 29 -1.55 6.73 0.40
N ILE A 30 -0.75 5.86 1.01
CA ILE A 30 0.64 5.62 0.62
C ILE A 30 0.64 4.45 -0.37
N SER A 31 1.08 4.71 -1.60
CA SER A 31 1.15 3.70 -2.66
C SER A 31 2.59 3.42 -3.05
N ILE A 32 2.91 2.16 -3.32
CA ILE A 32 4.23 1.75 -3.84
C ILE A 32 4.10 1.04 -5.18
N PHE A 33 5.00 1.38 -6.10
CA PHE A 33 5.14 0.72 -7.39
C PHE A 33 6.63 0.47 -7.69
N GLY A 34 6.91 -0.49 -8.55
CA GLY A 34 8.26 -0.84 -8.95
C GLY A 34 8.35 -2.26 -9.49
N ALA A 35 9.55 -2.73 -9.79
CA ALA A 35 9.74 -4.06 -10.34
C ALA A 35 9.27 -5.17 -9.38
N ALA A 36 8.95 -6.34 -9.94
CA ALA A 36 8.69 -7.53 -9.15
C ALA A 36 9.92 -7.91 -8.30
N ARG A 37 9.66 -8.49 -7.12
CA ARG A 37 10.69 -9.05 -6.22
C ARG A 37 11.74 -8.06 -5.68
N GLN A 38 11.42 -6.76 -5.64
CA GLN A 38 12.27 -5.71 -5.04
C GLN A 38 11.86 -5.35 -3.59
N GLY A 39 11.10 -6.21 -2.90
CA GLY A 39 10.75 -6.00 -1.49
C GLY A 39 9.70 -4.92 -1.22
N LYS A 40 8.84 -4.58 -2.19
CA LYS A 40 7.78 -3.55 -2.04
C LYS A 40 6.84 -3.84 -0.86
N SER A 41 6.21 -5.01 -0.85
CA SER A 41 5.29 -5.45 0.19
C SER A 41 5.98 -5.54 1.56
N PHE A 42 7.26 -5.94 1.61
CA PHE A 42 8.07 -5.91 2.82
C PHE A 42 8.27 -4.50 3.37
N LEU A 43 8.63 -3.53 2.50
CA LEU A 43 8.77 -2.13 2.91
C LEU A 43 7.44 -1.55 3.42
N MET A 44 6.32 -1.87 2.76
CA MET A 44 5.00 -1.41 3.17
C MET A 44 4.60 -1.97 4.54
N ASN A 45 4.90 -3.24 4.82
CA ASN A 45 4.68 -3.86 6.13
C ASN A 45 5.50 -3.15 7.23
N LEU A 46 6.75 -2.77 6.94
CA LEU A 46 7.56 -1.98 7.87
C LEU A 46 7.01 -0.58 8.09
N LEU A 47 6.59 0.13 7.02
CA LEU A 47 6.00 1.46 7.12
C LEU A 47 4.70 1.47 7.92
N ALA A 48 3.88 0.42 7.77
CA ALA A 48 2.66 0.24 8.55
C ALA A 48 2.92 -0.30 9.96
N ASN A 49 4.16 -0.64 10.31
CA ASN A 49 4.52 -1.33 11.55
C ASN A 49 3.64 -2.59 11.80
N GLN A 50 3.37 -3.34 10.73
CA GLN A 50 2.53 -4.54 10.70
C GLN A 50 3.17 -5.60 9.78
N GLN A 51 3.60 -6.73 10.34
CA GLN A 51 4.42 -7.71 9.62
C GLN A 51 3.67 -8.51 8.55
N ASP A 52 2.35 -8.60 8.65
CA ASP A 52 1.47 -9.44 7.83
C ASP A 52 0.45 -8.62 7.02
N LEU A 53 0.66 -7.31 6.88
CA LEU A 53 -0.27 -6.42 6.19
C LEU A 53 -0.46 -6.80 4.72
N PHE A 54 0.65 -6.99 4.01
CA PHE A 54 0.69 -7.55 2.67
C PHE A 54 1.41 -8.89 2.70
N ARG A 55 0.93 -9.83 1.87
CA ARG A 55 1.56 -11.13 1.71
C ARG A 55 2.95 -10.96 1.08
N ILE A 56 3.95 -11.57 1.71
CA ILE A 56 5.31 -11.65 1.20
C ILE A 56 5.58 -13.11 0.85
N SER A 57 6.12 -13.37 -0.34
CA SER A 57 6.63 -14.69 -0.72
C SER A 57 8.01 -14.55 -1.36
N ASN A 58 8.87 -15.53 -1.09
CA ASN A 58 10.17 -15.70 -1.76
C ASN A 58 10.04 -16.60 -3.01
N GLU A 59 8.81 -16.93 -3.39
CA GLU A 59 8.51 -17.81 -4.51
C GLU A 59 8.79 -17.11 -5.83
N LYS A 60 9.01 -17.91 -6.88
CA LYS A 60 9.22 -17.38 -8.23
C LYS A 60 7.98 -16.61 -8.70
N GLU A 61 6.77 -17.05 -8.40
CA GLU A 61 5.56 -16.35 -8.84
C GLU A 61 5.35 -15.02 -8.10
N PRO A 62 4.91 -13.94 -8.79
CA PRO A 62 4.64 -12.66 -8.15
C PRO A 62 3.49 -12.80 -7.16
N CYS A 63 3.72 -12.35 -5.93
CA CYS A 63 2.75 -12.50 -4.83
C CYS A 63 1.53 -11.57 -5.00
N THR A 64 1.77 -10.34 -5.46
CA THR A 64 0.74 -9.31 -5.64
C THR A 64 0.38 -9.22 -7.12
N GLN A 65 -0.90 -9.46 -7.45
CA GLN A 65 -1.47 -9.27 -8.79
C GLN A 65 -2.49 -8.13 -8.77
N GLY A 66 -2.35 -7.16 -9.66
CA GLY A 66 -3.14 -5.93 -9.67
C GLY A 66 -2.73 -4.94 -8.57
N VAL A 67 -3.72 -4.45 -7.81
CA VAL A 67 -3.53 -3.45 -6.75
C VAL A 67 -4.23 -3.97 -5.49
N ASP A 68 -3.50 -3.97 -4.38
CA ASP A 68 -4.00 -4.39 -3.07
C ASP A 68 -4.05 -3.20 -2.12
N LEU A 69 -5.24 -2.88 -1.61
CA LEU A 69 -5.46 -1.83 -0.61
C LEU A 69 -5.73 -2.54 0.72
N SER A 70 -4.89 -2.25 1.72
CA SER A 70 -5.07 -2.87 3.02
C SER A 70 -6.34 -2.37 3.72
N SER A 71 -6.96 -3.23 4.52
CA SER A 71 -8.05 -2.85 5.42
C SER A 71 -7.54 -2.24 6.74
N HIS A 72 -6.24 -1.93 6.83
CA HIS A 72 -5.63 -1.34 8.01
C HIS A 72 -5.43 0.16 7.78
N PHE A 73 -6.18 0.97 8.52
CA PHE A 73 -6.04 2.41 8.53
C PHE A 73 -5.45 2.86 9.86
N MET A 74 -4.29 3.50 9.80
CA MET A 74 -3.56 3.97 10.98
C MET A 74 -3.81 5.47 11.17
N PRO A 75 -4.15 5.97 12.37
CA PRO A 75 -4.21 7.41 12.61
C PRO A 75 -2.88 8.09 12.24
N LEU A 76 -2.92 9.23 11.55
CA LEU A 76 -1.70 9.97 11.17
C LEU A 76 -0.85 10.30 12.39
N GLU A 77 -1.49 10.54 13.52
CA GLU A 77 -0.81 10.75 14.79
C GLU A 77 0.07 9.55 15.18
N ALA A 78 -0.46 8.32 15.09
CA ALA A 78 0.31 7.11 15.37
C ALA A 78 1.42 6.89 14.34
N PHE A 79 1.11 7.09 13.06
CA PHE A 79 2.08 6.97 11.97
C PHE A 79 3.26 7.93 12.14
N SER A 80 3.00 9.19 12.50
CA SER A 80 4.02 10.23 12.67
C SER A 80 4.95 10.00 13.88
N ARG A 81 4.56 9.15 14.83
CA ARG A 81 5.42 8.77 15.97
C ARG A 81 6.32 7.57 15.68
N ILE A 82 6.09 6.87 14.56
CA ILE A 82 6.97 5.78 14.14
C ILE A 82 8.40 6.34 14.05
N ASN A 83 9.37 5.58 14.57
CA ASN A 83 10.78 5.97 14.66
C ASN A 83 11.08 7.19 15.56
N GLY A 84 10.18 7.55 16.48
CA GLY A 84 10.43 8.60 17.48
C GLY A 84 10.29 10.04 16.95
N CYS A 85 9.66 10.21 15.78
CA CYS A 85 9.35 11.53 15.23
C CYS A 85 8.24 12.26 16.03
N ARG A 86 8.11 13.57 15.79
CA ARG A 86 7.10 14.38 16.47
C ARG A 86 5.70 14.01 15.99
N SER A 87 4.81 13.83 16.97
CA SER A 87 3.39 13.57 16.72
C SER A 87 2.74 14.73 15.96
N VAL A 88 2.02 14.40 14.88
CA VAL A 88 1.18 15.36 14.13
C VAL A 88 -0.28 15.14 14.54
N ALA A 89 -0.84 16.09 15.30
CA ALA A 89 -2.24 16.05 15.69
C ALA A 89 -3.14 16.27 14.46
N SER A 90 -3.95 15.27 14.12
CA SER A 90 -4.83 15.31 12.95
C SER A 90 -5.95 14.28 13.09
N ASN A 91 -7.09 14.54 12.44
CA ASN A 91 -8.17 13.56 12.26
C ASN A 91 -8.00 12.71 11.00
N VAL A 92 -6.84 12.80 10.33
CA VAL A 92 -6.50 12.04 9.14
C VAL A 92 -6.06 10.62 9.50
N SER A 93 -6.49 9.65 8.70
CA SER A 93 -5.96 8.29 8.71
C SER A 93 -5.03 8.04 7.53
N VAL A 94 -4.10 7.11 7.67
CA VAL A 94 -3.15 6.66 6.66
C VAL A 94 -3.52 5.23 6.26
N GLY A 95 -3.73 5.01 4.96
CA GLY A 95 -3.91 3.70 4.36
C GLY A 95 -2.73 3.35 3.45
N PHE A 96 -2.59 2.06 3.16
CA PHE A 96 -1.44 1.52 2.43
C PHE A 96 -1.90 0.74 1.20
N VAL A 97 -1.21 0.95 0.07
CA VAL A 97 -1.53 0.33 -1.22
C VAL A 97 -0.27 -0.30 -1.80
N ASP A 98 -0.29 -1.62 -2.00
CA ASP A 98 0.77 -2.37 -2.69
C ASP A 98 0.32 -2.70 -4.11
N ALA A 99 1.17 -2.39 -5.10
CA ALA A 99 0.89 -2.67 -6.49
C ALA A 99 1.77 -3.82 -7.02
N GLU A 100 1.20 -4.54 -7.99
CA GLU A 100 1.90 -5.59 -8.73
C GLU A 100 3.26 -5.11 -9.26
N GLY A 101 4.24 -5.98 -9.05
CA GLY A 101 5.58 -5.74 -9.55
C GLY A 101 5.65 -5.78 -11.07
N GLN A 102 6.21 -4.73 -11.67
CA GLN A 102 6.40 -4.65 -13.12
C GLN A 102 7.56 -5.55 -13.58
N GLY A 103 7.51 -6.03 -14.82
CA GLY A 103 8.66 -6.67 -15.48
C GLY A 103 8.82 -8.18 -15.29
N ASP A 104 7.83 -8.90 -14.76
CA ASP A 104 7.81 -10.38 -14.84
C ASP A 104 7.29 -10.88 -16.20
N ARG A 105 6.62 -10.00 -16.95
CA ARG A 105 6.39 -10.03 -18.40
C ARG A 105 6.79 -8.63 -18.89
N ASP A 106 7.74 -8.55 -19.82
CA ASP A 106 8.47 -7.33 -20.22
C ASP A 106 7.70 -6.00 -20.11
N ILE A 107 8.36 -5.01 -19.50
CA ILE A 107 8.36 -3.54 -19.72
C ILE A 107 8.68 -2.85 -18.37
N THR A 108 9.79 -2.09 -18.38
CA THR A 108 10.32 -1.41 -17.20
C THR A 108 9.65 -0.05 -17.02
N CYS A 109 8.75 0.07 -16.03
CA CYS A 109 8.28 1.36 -15.51
C CYS A 109 8.59 1.43 -14.00
N LYS A 110 9.61 2.22 -13.64
CA LYS A 110 9.88 2.60 -12.25
C LYS A 110 9.21 3.96 -12.00
N LEU A 111 8.04 3.96 -11.36
CA LEU A 111 7.37 5.19 -10.95
C LEU A 111 6.95 5.08 -9.48
N ILE A 112 7.76 5.58 -8.55
CA ILE A 112 7.33 5.74 -7.16
C ILE A 112 6.50 7.02 -7.12
N GLN A 113 5.17 6.89 -7.12
CA GLN A 113 4.26 8.03 -7.01
C GLN A 113 3.63 8.06 -5.62
N LEU A 114 4.24 8.84 -4.73
CA LEU A 114 3.67 9.21 -3.43
C LEU A 114 2.71 10.39 -3.64
N HIS A 115 1.51 10.14 -4.16
CA HIS A 115 0.48 11.18 -4.20
C HIS A 115 -0.04 11.44 -2.78
N GLY A 116 0.48 12.48 -2.15
CA GLY A 116 0.07 12.95 -0.81
C GLY A 116 1.20 13.23 0.18
N LEU A 117 2.44 12.85 -0.12
CA LEU A 117 3.60 13.22 0.70
C LEU A 117 4.76 13.70 -0.20
N VAL A 118 4.96 15.02 -0.25
CA VAL A 118 6.20 15.60 -0.77
C VAL A 118 7.28 15.32 0.28
N PHE A 119 8.06 14.25 0.10
CA PHE A 119 9.35 14.14 0.77
C PHE A 119 10.34 15.02 0.00
N THR A 120 10.54 16.24 0.48
CA THR A 120 11.80 16.94 0.20
C THR A 120 12.85 16.28 1.10
N ALA A 121 13.62 15.34 0.56
CA ALA A 121 14.88 14.95 1.19
C ALA A 121 15.83 16.15 1.09
N ILE A 122 16.35 16.61 2.24
CA ILE A 122 17.44 17.59 2.30
C ILE A 122 18.75 16.87 1.98
#